data_AF-A0A3M1MVR0-F1
#
_entry.id   AF-A0A3M1MVR0-F1
#
_cell.length_a   1.000
_cell.length_b   1.000
_cell.length_c   1.000
_cell.angle_alpha   90.00
_cell.angle_beta   90.00
_cell.angle_gamma   90.00
#
_symmetry.space_group_name_H-M   'P 1'
#
loop_
_entity.id
_entity.type
_entity.pdbx_description
1 polymer ?
#
loop_
_entity_poly.entity_id
_entity_poly.type
_entity_poly.pdbx_seq_one_letter_code
_entity_poly.pdbx_strand_id
1 'polypeptide(L)'
;DTSACGTGAAESGITIDVSGNDPDCGTAVSAAQVTGVVIDNTCTDSTPSTINIPAGQSVSGSSVDLTTLYSVTGNVGSFTYTINGSPVTSPWDSSSFGTGGPQNVTFGVTGTDPDCGGSIVGEVTQTITVNNANPTNITGNTVTGKDSFIRVQANYSGDVNASNTLLVEWEECTGGLGTCDGTTFTSSSGAIAHAATPYIYDITGLVNFKVYQVRVTFTDVDGVTGTNPEVFTDVVPSNPMLHNAASTGSTKWGGSWGLPGGKYGEFTCDTCHTDTTTNIKRVKTSISFPDNSLMPNGATSSSVTFSDTRDGSSDYGDAAGDHASSSGVCEVCHSLDETQANGVQHHAYNMSGATPANQNHFLQLDCMNCHNHKAGFLPTSCDSCHGDPPTTSDTDGSTNTGLVHTDVTGSTTPGAHQKHAVELGFACETCHSGYTMPNGGDIDINFYVDFGNGNSTSGSYTGQSGVSYNGAPGTGGLTCNAVYCHGGGIGGTAPAWNGGAMQ
;
A
#
# COMPACT_ATOMS: atom_id res chain seq x y z
N ASP A 1 -42.34 24.39 4.84
CA ASP A 1 -42.21 23.35 3.80
C ASP A 1 -41.53 23.99 2.62
N THR A 2 -40.21 23.80 2.47
CA THR A 2 -39.38 24.42 1.42
C THR A 2 -39.37 23.62 0.14
N SER A 3 -40.11 22.50 0.07
CA SER A 3 -40.17 21.62 -1.10
C SER A 3 -40.83 22.27 -2.33
N ALA A 4 -41.49 23.43 -2.18
CA ALA A 4 -42.09 24.20 -3.27
C ALA A 4 -41.17 25.29 -3.87
N CYS A 5 -40.01 25.57 -3.26
CA CYS A 5 -39.02 26.52 -3.77
C CYS A 5 -37.87 25.75 -4.42
N GLY A 6 -37.96 25.49 -5.71
CA GLY A 6 -36.92 24.77 -6.45
C GLY A 6 -36.88 25.18 -7.91
N THR A 7 -35.72 25.70 -8.34
CA THR A 7 -34.93 25.19 -9.47
C THR A 7 -33.57 25.90 -9.50
N GLY A 8 -32.54 25.30 -8.89
CA GLY A 8 -31.14 25.46 -9.28
C GLY A 8 -30.41 26.80 -9.01
N ALA A 9 -31.01 27.77 -8.31
CA ALA A 9 -30.32 29.00 -7.90
C ALA A 9 -30.73 29.40 -6.48
N ALA A 10 -29.83 30.05 -5.74
CA ALA A 10 -30.16 30.63 -4.45
C ALA A 10 -31.26 31.69 -4.61
N GLU A 11 -32.41 31.47 -3.97
CA GLU A 11 -33.51 32.44 -3.98
C GLU A 11 -33.28 33.45 -2.86
N SER A 12 -32.98 34.69 -3.24
CA SER A 12 -32.79 35.81 -2.32
C SER A 12 -34.04 36.68 -2.23
N GLY A 13 -34.29 37.26 -1.05
CA GLY A 13 -35.41 38.17 -0.84
C GLY A 13 -36.71 37.49 -0.43
N ILE A 14 -36.61 36.25 0.08
CA ILE A 14 -37.75 35.55 0.67
C ILE A 14 -38.11 36.23 1.99
N THR A 15 -39.42 36.46 2.15
CA THR A 15 -40.00 36.99 3.38
C THR A 15 -40.69 35.85 4.11
N ILE A 16 -40.26 35.57 5.33
CA ILE A 16 -40.94 34.59 6.19
C ILE A 16 -41.91 35.34 7.10
N ASP A 17 -43.20 35.13 6.88
CA ASP A 17 -44.25 35.58 7.79
C ASP A 17 -44.32 34.60 8.97
N VAL A 18 -43.87 35.05 10.14
CA VAL A 18 -44.03 34.31 11.39
C VAL A 18 -45.29 34.81 12.08
N SER A 19 -46.31 33.97 12.12
CA SER A 19 -47.52 34.22 12.89
C SER A 19 -47.75 33.10 13.91
N GLY A 20 -48.29 33.48 15.06
CA GLY A 20 -48.72 32.56 16.10
C GLY A 20 -49.91 33.13 16.86
N ASN A 21 -50.54 32.32 17.69
CA ASN A 21 -51.58 32.79 18.59
C ASN A 21 -51.04 32.89 20.01
N ASP A 22 -51.27 34.03 20.66
CA ASP A 22 -50.95 34.18 22.08
C ASP A 22 -51.88 33.26 22.90
N PRO A 23 -51.34 32.30 23.67
CA PRO A 23 -52.16 31.35 24.43
C PRO A 23 -53.04 32.01 25.50
N ASP A 24 -52.65 33.18 26.01
CA ASP A 24 -53.31 33.84 27.14
C ASP A 24 -54.43 34.78 26.70
N CYS A 25 -54.35 35.34 25.47
CA CYS A 25 -55.35 36.30 24.98
C CYS A 25 -56.01 35.94 23.64
N GLY A 26 -55.63 34.84 22.99
CA GLY A 26 -56.33 34.26 21.84
C GLY A 26 -56.29 35.11 20.56
N THR A 27 -55.64 36.27 20.59
CA THR A 27 -55.41 37.12 19.43
C THR A 27 -54.20 36.64 18.65
N ALA A 28 -54.30 36.64 17.32
CA ALA A 28 -53.18 36.35 16.44
C ALA A 28 -52.10 37.44 16.61
N VAL A 29 -50.87 37.01 16.87
CA VAL A 29 -49.69 37.87 16.94
C VAL A 29 -48.85 37.59 15.70
N SER A 30 -48.65 38.59 14.87
CA SER A 30 -47.68 38.55 13.78
C SER A 30 -46.39 39.21 14.25
N ALA A 31 -45.28 38.48 14.17
CA ALA A 31 -43.96 39.08 14.37
C ALA A 31 -43.58 39.93 13.16
N ALA A 32 -42.62 40.84 13.34
CA ALA A 32 -42.04 41.56 12.22
C ALA A 32 -41.49 40.57 11.18
N GLN A 33 -41.78 40.81 9.91
CA GLN A 33 -41.34 39.98 8.81
C GLN A 33 -39.82 39.81 8.84
N VAL A 34 -39.35 38.55 8.84
CA VAL A 34 -37.93 38.28 8.62
C VAL A 34 -37.70 38.39 7.12
N THR A 35 -37.16 39.54 6.70
CA THR A 35 -36.84 39.84 5.30
C THR A 35 -35.37 39.58 5.03
N GLY A 36 -35.04 39.27 3.77
CA GLY A 36 -33.66 39.00 3.36
C GLY A 36 -33.17 37.59 3.66
N VAL A 37 -34.08 36.64 3.89
CA VAL A 37 -33.71 35.23 4.00
C VAL A 37 -33.25 34.74 2.62
N VAL A 38 -32.11 34.06 2.60
CA VAL A 38 -31.60 33.32 1.45
C VAL A 38 -31.87 31.85 1.72
N ILE A 39 -32.66 31.20 0.86
CA ILE A 39 -32.79 29.74 0.87
C ILE A 39 -31.89 29.23 -0.23
N ASP A 40 -30.79 28.62 0.17
CA ASP A 40 -29.83 28.02 -0.75
C ASP A 40 -30.16 26.52 -0.90
N ASN A 41 -30.85 26.19 -1.99
CA ASN A 41 -31.11 24.81 -2.42
C ASN A 41 -30.07 24.36 -3.47
N THR A 42 -28.93 25.04 -3.59
CA THR A 42 -27.84 24.57 -4.44
C THR A 42 -27.15 23.42 -3.71
N CYS A 43 -27.53 22.21 -4.07
CA CYS A 43 -26.71 21.06 -3.73
C CYS A 43 -25.50 21.10 -4.64
N THR A 44 -24.43 21.73 -4.15
CA THR A 44 -23.12 21.63 -4.74
C THR A 44 -22.54 20.28 -4.36
N ASP A 45 -22.50 19.37 -5.32
CA ASP A 45 -21.71 18.15 -5.21
C ASP A 45 -20.23 18.55 -5.12
N SER A 46 -19.67 18.43 -3.91
CA SER A 46 -18.26 18.73 -3.62
C SER A 46 -17.31 17.65 -4.15
N THR A 47 -17.84 16.53 -4.62
CA THR A 47 -17.10 15.35 -5.07
C THR A 47 -17.61 14.86 -6.42
N PRO A 48 -17.45 15.65 -7.52
CA PRO A 48 -17.94 15.30 -8.84
C PRO A 48 -17.63 13.86 -9.21
N SER A 49 -18.69 13.06 -9.27
CA SER A 49 -18.56 11.64 -9.50
C SER A 49 -18.35 11.32 -10.97
N THR A 50 -17.38 10.46 -11.27
CA THR A 50 -17.17 9.94 -12.63
C THR A 50 -16.88 8.45 -12.59
N ILE A 51 -17.17 7.76 -13.70
CA ILE A 51 -16.77 6.37 -13.93
C ILE A 51 -15.88 6.34 -15.17
N ASN A 52 -14.83 5.54 -15.16
CA ASN A 52 -13.94 5.37 -16.31
C ASN A 52 -13.67 3.88 -16.55
N ILE A 53 -13.89 3.43 -17.79
CA ILE A 53 -13.54 2.08 -18.24
C ILE A 53 -12.30 2.19 -19.13
N PRO A 54 -11.11 1.70 -18.71
CA PRO A 54 -9.93 1.66 -19.57
C PRO A 54 -10.18 0.90 -20.88
N ALA A 55 -9.63 1.39 -22.00
CA ALA A 55 -9.72 0.71 -23.28
C ALA A 55 -8.79 -0.51 -23.36
N GLY A 56 -9.13 -1.50 -24.19
CA GLY A 56 -8.25 -2.64 -24.51
C GLY A 56 -8.21 -3.74 -23.45
N GLN A 57 -9.15 -3.73 -22.49
CA GLN A 57 -9.26 -4.79 -21.49
C GLN A 57 -9.67 -6.13 -22.13
N SER A 58 -9.14 -7.22 -21.58
CA SER A 58 -9.46 -8.59 -22.00
C SER A 58 -9.91 -9.42 -20.80
N VAL A 59 -11.03 -10.12 -20.93
CA VAL A 59 -11.61 -10.97 -19.89
C VAL A 59 -11.95 -12.36 -20.43
N SER A 60 -12.15 -13.31 -19.54
CA SER A 60 -12.54 -14.68 -19.87
C SER A 60 -13.05 -15.41 -18.62
N GLY A 61 -13.77 -16.50 -18.82
CA GLY A 61 -14.25 -17.40 -17.77
C GLY A 61 -15.72 -17.17 -17.38
N SER A 62 -16.22 -18.03 -16.49
CA SER A 62 -17.60 -18.03 -16.01
C SER A 62 -17.86 -17.11 -14.82
N SER A 63 -16.84 -16.39 -14.36
CA SER A 63 -16.92 -15.48 -13.20
C SER A 63 -15.94 -14.32 -13.36
N VAL A 64 -16.30 -13.34 -14.19
CA VAL A 64 -15.57 -12.09 -14.38
C VAL A 64 -16.03 -11.07 -13.34
N ASP A 65 -15.13 -10.62 -12.46
CA ASP A 65 -15.45 -9.49 -11.58
C ASP A 65 -15.46 -8.19 -12.38
N LEU A 66 -16.65 -7.64 -12.60
CA LEU A 66 -16.81 -6.41 -13.39
C LEU A 66 -16.29 -5.17 -12.65
N THR A 67 -16.11 -5.24 -11.33
CA THR A 67 -15.60 -4.12 -10.52
C THR A 67 -14.14 -3.82 -10.79
N THR A 68 -13.39 -4.81 -11.28
CA THR A 68 -11.97 -4.63 -11.66
C THR A 68 -11.81 -3.99 -13.03
N LEU A 69 -12.90 -3.80 -13.79
CA LEU A 69 -12.86 -3.30 -15.16
C LEU A 69 -13.06 -1.79 -15.27
N TYR A 70 -13.31 -1.09 -14.17
CA TYR A 70 -13.49 0.36 -14.17
C TYR A 70 -12.92 0.98 -12.90
N SER A 71 -12.70 2.28 -12.95
CA SER A 71 -12.38 3.11 -11.80
C SER A 71 -13.47 4.14 -11.60
N VAL A 72 -13.60 4.62 -10.36
CA VAL A 72 -14.51 5.72 -10.02
C VAL A 72 -13.72 6.88 -9.42
N THR A 73 -14.19 8.09 -9.66
CA THR A 73 -13.79 9.30 -8.92
C THR A 73 -15.03 9.80 -8.18
N GLY A 74 -14.85 10.41 -7.02
CA GLY A 74 -15.95 10.86 -6.17
C GLY A 74 -16.61 9.71 -5.40
N ASN A 75 -17.78 9.99 -4.86
CA ASN A 75 -18.54 9.15 -3.94
C ASN A 75 -19.57 8.25 -4.67
N VAL A 76 -19.20 7.62 -5.80
CA VAL A 76 -20.14 6.76 -6.55
C VAL A 76 -20.57 5.54 -5.73
N GLY A 77 -21.86 5.46 -5.42
CA GLY A 77 -22.53 4.29 -4.84
C GLY A 77 -23.43 3.58 -5.84
N SER A 78 -23.87 2.36 -5.51
CA SER A 78 -24.80 1.51 -6.29
C SER A 78 -24.49 1.39 -7.78
N PHE A 79 -23.83 0.31 -8.18
CA PHE A 79 -23.46 0.07 -9.57
C PHE A 79 -24.44 -0.85 -10.29
N THR A 80 -24.71 -0.55 -11.55
CA THR A 80 -25.38 -1.46 -12.49
C THR A 80 -24.48 -1.68 -13.70
N TYR A 81 -24.57 -2.88 -14.26
CA TYR A 81 -23.68 -3.33 -15.34
C TYR A 81 -24.48 -3.80 -16.54
N THR A 82 -23.95 -3.56 -17.73
CA THR A 82 -24.48 -4.10 -18.98
C THR A 82 -23.39 -4.72 -19.84
N ILE A 83 -23.73 -5.77 -20.58
CA ILE A 83 -22.91 -6.35 -21.65
C ILE A 83 -23.73 -6.33 -22.93
N ASN A 84 -23.24 -5.62 -23.95
CA ASN A 84 -23.96 -5.32 -25.19
C ASN A 84 -25.36 -4.71 -24.93
N GLY A 85 -25.46 -3.84 -23.92
CA GLY A 85 -26.70 -3.19 -23.49
C GLY A 85 -27.66 -4.09 -22.70
N SER A 86 -27.32 -5.36 -22.47
CA SER A 86 -28.12 -6.28 -21.64
C SER A 86 -27.66 -6.23 -20.18
N PRO A 87 -28.54 -6.08 -19.19
CA PRO A 87 -28.16 -6.06 -17.78
C PRO A 87 -27.47 -7.35 -17.33
N VAL A 88 -26.41 -7.23 -16.54
CA VAL A 88 -25.68 -8.35 -15.92
C VAL A 88 -25.36 -8.04 -14.45
N THR A 89 -25.02 -9.07 -13.68
CA THR A 89 -24.51 -8.94 -12.31
C THR A 89 -22.98 -9.11 -12.29
N SER A 90 -22.32 -8.56 -11.27
CA SER A 90 -20.94 -8.96 -10.93
C SER A 90 -20.98 -10.01 -9.82
N PRO A 91 -20.26 -11.15 -9.94
CA PRO A 91 -19.47 -11.55 -11.10
C PRO A 91 -20.33 -11.94 -12.31
N TRP A 92 -19.80 -11.70 -13.51
CA TRP A 92 -20.45 -11.98 -14.79
C TRP A 92 -19.94 -13.27 -15.43
N ASP A 93 -20.87 -14.14 -15.84
CA ASP A 93 -20.56 -15.33 -16.62
C ASP A 93 -20.37 -14.98 -18.11
N SER A 94 -19.10 -14.92 -18.54
CA SER A 94 -18.74 -14.61 -19.92
C SER A 94 -18.70 -15.84 -20.83
N SER A 95 -18.98 -17.05 -20.32
CA SER A 95 -18.73 -18.34 -21.00
C SER A 95 -19.36 -18.46 -22.40
N SER A 96 -20.46 -17.75 -22.66
CA SER A 96 -21.11 -17.73 -23.98
C SER A 96 -20.41 -16.87 -25.04
N PHE A 97 -19.42 -16.07 -24.65
CA PHE A 97 -18.70 -15.14 -25.52
C PHE A 97 -17.28 -15.66 -25.81
N GLY A 98 -16.72 -15.31 -26.97
CA GLY A 98 -15.32 -15.58 -27.30
C GLY A 98 -14.94 -17.06 -27.41
N THR A 99 -15.91 -17.96 -27.63
CA THR A 99 -15.70 -19.43 -27.62
C THR A 99 -14.93 -19.97 -28.83
N GLY A 100 -14.88 -19.21 -29.93
CA GLY A 100 -14.12 -19.56 -31.14
C GLY A 100 -12.90 -18.65 -31.41
N GLY A 101 -12.60 -17.72 -30.50
CA GLY A 101 -11.55 -16.72 -30.62
C GLY A 101 -11.92 -15.43 -29.88
N PRO A 102 -11.03 -14.43 -29.83
CA PRO A 102 -11.34 -13.12 -29.26
C PRO A 102 -12.64 -12.53 -29.84
N GLN A 103 -13.60 -12.21 -28.98
CA GLN A 103 -14.86 -11.57 -29.31
C GLN A 103 -14.94 -10.25 -28.57
N ASN A 104 -15.19 -9.16 -29.29
CA ASN A 104 -15.44 -7.87 -28.65
C ASN A 104 -16.88 -7.78 -28.15
N VAL A 105 -17.05 -7.28 -26.93
CA VAL A 105 -18.34 -6.92 -26.33
C VAL A 105 -18.28 -5.49 -25.79
N THR A 106 -19.43 -4.83 -25.69
CA THR A 106 -19.52 -3.51 -25.07
C THR A 106 -19.87 -3.69 -23.60
N PHE A 107 -18.94 -3.36 -22.71
CA PHE A 107 -19.19 -3.29 -21.28
C PHE A 107 -19.70 -1.89 -20.93
N GLY A 108 -20.83 -1.83 -20.22
CA GLY A 108 -21.42 -0.61 -19.70
C GLY A 108 -21.52 -0.64 -18.18
N VAL A 109 -21.28 0.50 -17.56
CA VAL A 109 -21.44 0.70 -16.11
C VAL A 109 -22.17 2.00 -15.85
N THR A 110 -23.02 2.00 -14.83
CA THR A 110 -23.71 3.19 -14.32
C THR A 110 -23.64 3.17 -12.80
N GLY A 111 -23.50 4.34 -12.20
CA GLY A 111 -23.48 4.52 -10.75
C GLY A 111 -24.50 5.56 -10.29
N THR A 112 -24.61 5.73 -8.98
CA THR A 112 -25.39 6.80 -8.35
C THR A 112 -24.48 7.60 -7.43
N ASP A 113 -24.57 8.92 -7.51
CA ASP A 113 -23.95 9.81 -6.54
C ASP A 113 -24.92 10.00 -5.36
N PRO A 114 -24.56 9.55 -4.15
CA PRO A 114 -25.35 9.76 -2.93
C PRO A 114 -25.60 11.23 -2.62
N ASP A 115 -24.69 12.12 -3.02
CA ASP A 115 -24.84 13.54 -2.82
C ASP A 115 -25.92 14.07 -3.78
N CYS A 116 -26.74 14.99 -3.27
CA CYS A 116 -27.78 15.65 -4.06
C CYS A 116 -28.90 14.73 -4.57
N GLY A 117 -29.23 13.66 -3.84
CA GLY A 117 -30.45 12.89 -4.04
C GLY A 117 -30.34 11.70 -4.99
N GLY A 118 -29.13 11.12 -5.14
CA GLY A 118 -28.95 9.88 -5.91
C GLY A 118 -28.78 10.12 -7.41
N SER A 119 -28.10 11.21 -7.80
CA SER A 119 -27.96 11.56 -9.21
C SER A 119 -27.21 10.47 -9.98
N ILE A 120 -27.61 10.20 -11.23
CA ILE A 120 -26.99 9.12 -12.00
C ILE A 120 -25.62 9.58 -12.49
N VAL A 121 -24.58 8.85 -12.08
CA VAL A 121 -23.23 8.97 -12.61
C VAL A 121 -23.19 8.12 -13.87
N GLY A 122 -23.13 8.81 -15.01
CA GLY A 122 -23.62 8.37 -16.33
C GLY A 122 -23.26 6.97 -16.81
N GLU A 123 -23.93 6.54 -17.88
CA GLU A 123 -23.64 5.28 -18.56
C GLU A 123 -22.33 5.40 -19.35
N VAL A 124 -21.26 4.85 -18.79
CA VAL A 124 -19.95 4.78 -19.43
C VAL A 124 -19.85 3.43 -20.09
N THR A 125 -19.56 3.41 -21.39
CA THR A 125 -19.40 2.18 -22.17
C THR A 125 -18.03 2.12 -22.82
N GLN A 126 -17.46 0.92 -22.88
CA GLN A 126 -16.20 0.67 -23.56
C GLN A 126 -16.19 -0.74 -24.15
N THR A 127 -15.53 -0.89 -25.30
CA THR A 127 -15.29 -2.21 -25.88
C THR A 127 -14.22 -2.94 -25.06
N ILE A 128 -14.58 -4.13 -24.57
CA ILE A 128 -13.66 -5.10 -23.98
C ILE A 128 -13.62 -6.35 -24.87
N THR A 129 -12.52 -7.09 -24.81
CA THR A 129 -12.37 -8.35 -25.52
C THR A 129 -12.66 -9.52 -24.58
N VAL A 130 -13.54 -10.42 -24.97
CA VAL A 130 -13.76 -11.71 -24.29
C VAL A 130 -13.08 -12.78 -25.12
N ASN A 131 -12.18 -13.55 -24.53
CA ASN A 131 -11.50 -14.62 -25.26
C ASN A 131 -11.55 -15.93 -24.48
N ASN A 132 -12.66 -16.65 -24.57
CA ASN A 132 -12.79 -17.97 -23.94
C ASN A 132 -12.16 -19.11 -24.76
N ALA A 133 -11.74 -18.86 -26.00
CA ALA A 133 -10.98 -19.81 -26.81
C ALA A 133 -9.49 -19.87 -26.45
N ASN A 134 -8.96 -18.79 -25.87
CA ASN A 134 -7.59 -18.72 -25.35
C ASN A 134 -7.55 -17.73 -24.19
N PRO A 135 -8.09 -18.10 -23.02
CA PRO A 135 -8.31 -17.18 -21.91
C PRO A 135 -7.01 -16.55 -21.46
N THR A 136 -7.07 -15.23 -21.24
CA THR A 136 -5.94 -14.37 -20.87
C THR A 136 -5.18 -15.03 -19.73
N ASN A 137 -3.86 -15.21 -19.91
CA ASN A 137 -2.93 -15.77 -18.91
C ASN A 137 -3.17 -15.08 -17.56
N ILE A 138 -3.84 -15.74 -16.62
CA ILE A 138 -3.86 -15.26 -15.24
C ILE A 138 -2.45 -15.51 -14.71
N THR A 139 -1.84 -14.47 -14.15
CA THR A 139 -0.49 -14.49 -13.57
C THR A 139 -0.31 -15.73 -12.69
N GLY A 140 0.90 -16.33 -12.73
CA GLY A 140 1.19 -17.68 -12.22
C GLY A 140 0.79 -17.96 -10.77
N ASN A 141 0.90 -19.22 -10.35
CA ASN A 141 0.57 -19.61 -8.99
C ASN A 141 1.54 -18.92 -8.00
N THR A 142 1.06 -18.60 -6.80
CA THR A 142 1.91 -18.09 -5.72
C THR A 142 1.83 -19.00 -4.50
N VAL A 143 2.98 -19.18 -3.84
CA VAL A 143 3.11 -19.96 -2.62
C VAL A 143 3.83 -19.10 -1.60
N THR A 144 3.18 -18.80 -0.48
CA THR A 144 3.71 -17.89 0.54
C THR A 144 3.73 -18.57 1.90
N GLY A 145 4.92 -18.64 2.52
CA GLY A 145 5.07 -19.05 3.91
C GLY A 145 4.41 -18.05 4.86
N LYS A 146 3.68 -18.57 5.85
CA LYS A 146 3.01 -17.83 6.92
C LYS A 146 3.29 -18.52 8.26
N ASP A 147 2.67 -18.04 9.33
CA ASP A 147 2.89 -18.61 10.67
C ASP A 147 2.34 -20.03 10.77
N SER A 148 3.22 -21.03 10.71
CA SER A 148 2.91 -22.46 10.81
C SER A 148 1.97 -22.96 9.71
N PHE A 149 1.89 -22.24 8.59
CA PHE A 149 1.17 -22.67 7.39
C PHE A 149 1.79 -22.07 6.13
N ILE A 150 1.47 -22.64 4.97
CA ILE A 150 1.80 -22.10 3.66
C ILE A 150 0.49 -21.82 2.92
N ARG A 151 0.33 -20.60 2.40
CA ARG A 151 -0.80 -20.25 1.52
C ARG A 151 -0.43 -20.49 0.08
N VAL A 152 -1.23 -21.31 -0.60
CA VAL A 152 -1.19 -21.54 -2.04
C VAL A 152 -2.32 -20.77 -2.69
N GLN A 153 -1.98 -19.87 -3.61
CA GLN A 153 -2.93 -19.22 -4.51
C GLN A 153 -2.69 -19.77 -5.92
N ALA A 154 -3.57 -20.65 -6.36
CA ALA A 154 -3.44 -21.31 -7.66
C ALA A 154 -4.37 -20.67 -8.69
N ASN A 155 -3.78 -19.94 -9.62
CA ASN A 155 -4.45 -19.25 -10.71
C ASN A 155 -4.59 -20.21 -11.90
N TYR A 156 -5.78 -20.26 -12.49
CA TYR A 156 -6.01 -21.08 -13.68
C TYR A 156 -6.95 -20.38 -14.66
N SER A 157 -6.87 -20.79 -15.91
CA SER A 157 -7.85 -20.44 -16.94
C SER A 157 -8.12 -21.64 -17.85
N GLY A 158 -9.03 -21.51 -18.82
CA GLY A 158 -9.28 -22.55 -19.82
C GLY A 158 -10.40 -23.53 -19.48
N ASP A 159 -10.90 -23.54 -18.25
CA ASP A 159 -11.96 -24.44 -17.81
C ASP A 159 -13.35 -23.89 -18.23
N VAL A 160 -13.79 -24.25 -19.43
CA VAL A 160 -15.06 -23.78 -20.00
C VAL A 160 -16.27 -24.46 -19.34
N ASN A 161 -16.11 -25.67 -18.82
CA ASN A 161 -17.21 -26.48 -18.29
C ASN A 161 -17.29 -26.47 -16.75
N ALA A 162 -16.40 -25.72 -16.08
CA ALA A 162 -16.30 -25.59 -14.64
C ALA A 162 -16.10 -26.94 -13.93
N SER A 163 -15.26 -27.81 -14.50
CA SER A 163 -15.03 -29.17 -13.99
C SER A 163 -13.60 -29.43 -13.52
N ASN A 164 -12.71 -28.44 -13.61
CA ASN A 164 -11.36 -28.61 -13.14
C ASN A 164 -11.31 -28.87 -11.62
N THR A 165 -10.24 -29.54 -11.21
CA THR A 165 -9.93 -29.79 -9.81
C THR A 165 -8.50 -29.37 -9.54
N LEU A 166 -8.22 -29.02 -8.29
CA LEU A 166 -6.86 -28.71 -7.82
C LEU A 166 -6.35 -29.83 -6.92
N LEU A 167 -5.07 -30.16 -7.06
CA LEU A 167 -4.32 -31.01 -6.14
C LEU A 167 -3.10 -30.22 -5.67
N VAL A 168 -2.99 -30.03 -4.35
CA VAL A 168 -1.81 -29.44 -3.70
C VAL A 168 -1.08 -30.54 -2.95
N GLU A 169 0.19 -30.71 -3.23
CA GLU A 169 1.06 -31.67 -2.57
C GLU A 169 2.27 -30.97 -1.96
N TRP A 170 2.77 -31.47 -0.84
CA TRP A 170 3.91 -30.84 -0.15
C TRP A 170 4.80 -31.86 0.57
N GLU A 171 6.04 -31.44 0.83
CA GLU A 171 7.06 -32.21 1.53
C GLU A 171 8.03 -31.30 2.29
N GLU A 172 8.50 -31.74 3.47
CA GLU A 172 9.63 -31.09 4.16
C GLU A 172 10.95 -31.47 3.47
N CYS A 173 11.73 -30.50 3.03
CA CYS A 173 13.05 -30.69 2.47
C CYS A 173 14.07 -30.93 3.60
N THR A 174 14.40 -32.19 3.83
CA THR A 174 15.37 -32.58 4.87
C THR A 174 16.77 -32.09 4.52
N GLY A 175 17.27 -31.12 5.28
CA GLY A 175 18.60 -30.53 5.07
C GLY A 175 18.60 -29.00 4.94
N GLY A 176 17.41 -28.38 4.84
CA GLY A 176 17.27 -26.93 4.81
C GLY A 176 17.24 -26.34 3.40
N LEU A 177 17.59 -25.06 3.27
CA LEU A 177 17.49 -24.33 2.01
C LEU A 177 18.39 -24.96 0.93
N GLY A 178 17.87 -25.07 -0.29
CA GLY A 178 18.55 -25.63 -1.46
C GLY A 178 18.62 -27.16 -1.47
N THR A 179 17.92 -27.84 -0.55
CA THR A 179 17.91 -29.31 -0.47
C THR A 179 16.65 -29.95 -1.03
N CYS A 180 15.68 -29.15 -1.45
CA CYS A 180 14.46 -29.63 -2.09
C CYS A 180 14.77 -30.32 -3.43
N ASP A 181 14.20 -31.51 -3.64
CA ASP A 181 14.46 -32.33 -4.84
C ASP A 181 13.51 -32.03 -6.02
N GLY A 182 12.47 -31.23 -5.78
CA GLY A 182 11.42 -30.85 -6.74
C GLY A 182 10.55 -32.01 -7.22
N THR A 183 10.68 -33.21 -6.67
CA THR A 183 10.09 -34.44 -7.24
C THR A 183 9.35 -35.31 -6.23
N THR A 184 9.73 -35.31 -4.96
CA THR A 184 9.13 -36.15 -3.91
C THR A 184 8.11 -35.39 -3.07
N PHE A 185 6.87 -35.89 -3.02
CA PHE A 185 5.79 -35.30 -2.22
C PHE A 185 5.04 -36.40 -1.46
N THR A 186 5.07 -36.39 -0.13
CA THR A 186 4.40 -37.43 0.69
C THR A 186 3.06 -36.97 1.26
N SER A 187 2.81 -35.66 1.30
CA SER A 187 1.57 -35.08 1.81
C SER A 187 0.74 -34.46 0.69
N SER A 188 -0.58 -34.47 0.86
CA SER A 188 -1.52 -34.04 -0.18
C SER A 188 -2.81 -33.50 0.42
N SER A 189 -3.40 -32.51 -0.26
CA SER A 189 -4.74 -32.01 0.01
C SER A 189 -5.84 -33.01 -0.37
N GLY A 190 -5.51 -34.04 -1.15
CA GLY A 190 -6.47 -34.74 -2.00
C GLY A 190 -7.01 -33.83 -3.10
N ALA A 191 -7.93 -34.35 -3.92
CA ALA A 191 -8.58 -33.55 -4.95
C ALA A 191 -9.50 -32.50 -4.31
N ILE A 192 -9.20 -31.24 -4.59
CA ILE A 192 -10.02 -30.07 -4.24
C ILE A 192 -11.01 -29.89 -5.37
N ALA A 193 -12.30 -29.89 -5.02
CA ALA A 193 -13.39 -29.69 -5.97
C ALA A 193 -13.31 -28.32 -6.63
N HIS A 194 -13.91 -28.20 -7.82
CA HIS A 194 -13.94 -26.98 -8.61
C HIS A 194 -14.27 -25.73 -7.75
N ALA A 195 -13.46 -24.70 -7.88
CA ALA A 195 -13.70 -23.37 -7.32
C ALA A 195 -13.20 -22.29 -8.30
N ALA A 196 -13.88 -21.15 -8.35
CA ALA A 196 -13.46 -20.04 -9.20
C ALA A 196 -12.02 -19.61 -8.89
N THR A 197 -11.28 -19.21 -9.94
CA THR A 197 -9.91 -18.73 -9.80
C THR A 197 -9.83 -17.44 -8.95
N PRO A 198 -8.79 -17.27 -8.10
CA PRO A 198 -7.82 -18.30 -7.73
C PRO A 198 -8.38 -19.33 -6.75
N TYR A 199 -7.90 -20.57 -6.85
CA TYR A 199 -7.98 -21.47 -5.71
C TYR A 199 -7.13 -20.94 -4.57
N ILE A 200 -7.69 -20.94 -3.36
CA ILE A 200 -6.95 -20.65 -2.13
C ILE A 200 -6.90 -21.92 -1.30
N TYR A 201 -5.69 -22.38 -0.98
CA TYR A 201 -5.47 -23.52 -0.10
C TYR A 201 -4.40 -23.21 0.93
N ASP A 202 -4.72 -23.39 2.21
CA ASP A 202 -3.79 -23.23 3.32
C ASP A 202 -3.29 -24.61 3.76
N ILE A 203 -2.01 -24.89 3.52
CA ILE A 203 -1.31 -26.06 4.06
C ILE A 203 -1.01 -25.77 5.54
N THR A 204 -1.80 -26.34 6.45
CA THR A 204 -1.72 -26.07 7.89
C THR A 204 -0.94 -27.14 8.66
N GLY A 205 -0.61 -26.86 9.91
CA GLY A 205 0.11 -27.80 10.78
C GLY A 205 1.59 -27.96 10.43
N LEU A 206 2.14 -26.98 9.71
CA LEU A 206 3.55 -26.95 9.36
C LEU A 206 4.36 -26.42 10.54
N VAL A 207 5.63 -26.78 10.57
CA VAL A 207 6.57 -26.29 11.58
C VAL A 207 7.29 -25.08 10.99
N ASN A 208 7.21 -23.93 11.68
CA ASN A 208 7.98 -22.75 11.28
C ASN A 208 9.47 -23.08 11.12
N PHE A 209 10.13 -22.42 10.17
CA PHE A 209 11.56 -22.56 9.84
C PHE A 209 11.97 -23.89 9.23
N LYS A 210 11.06 -24.85 9.09
CA LYS A 210 11.27 -25.97 8.18
C LYS A 210 11.13 -25.51 6.74
N VAL A 211 11.93 -26.11 5.87
CA VAL A 211 11.92 -25.79 4.44
C VAL A 211 11.01 -26.80 3.77
N TYR A 212 10.10 -26.32 2.93
CA TYR A 212 9.14 -27.15 2.22
C TYR A 212 9.23 -26.94 0.72
N GLN A 213 8.81 -27.96 -0.02
CA GLN A 213 8.46 -27.85 -1.42
C GLN A 213 6.97 -28.10 -1.60
N VAL A 214 6.36 -27.41 -2.56
CA VAL A 214 4.93 -27.46 -2.86
C VAL A 214 4.74 -27.69 -4.34
N ARG A 215 3.88 -28.65 -4.69
CA ARG A 215 3.45 -28.92 -6.07
C ARG A 215 1.97 -28.60 -6.21
N VAL A 216 1.67 -27.82 -7.25
CA VAL A 216 0.32 -27.42 -7.63
C VAL A 216 -0.01 -28.12 -8.94
N THR A 217 -1.06 -28.94 -8.94
CA THR A 217 -1.50 -29.69 -10.11
C THR A 217 -2.97 -29.43 -10.35
N PHE A 218 -3.31 -28.98 -11.56
CA PHE A 218 -4.71 -28.91 -12.00
C PHE A 218 -5.07 -30.18 -12.76
N THR A 219 -6.28 -30.71 -12.57
CA THR A 219 -6.80 -31.82 -13.37
C THR A 219 -8.10 -31.41 -14.02
N ASP A 220 -8.16 -31.52 -15.34
CA ASP A 220 -9.35 -31.25 -16.13
C ASP A 220 -9.39 -32.17 -17.36
N VAL A 221 -10.57 -32.65 -17.74
CA VAL A 221 -10.76 -33.62 -18.82
C VAL A 221 -10.66 -32.97 -20.19
N ASP A 222 -11.14 -31.74 -20.35
CA ASP A 222 -11.04 -30.95 -21.59
C ASP A 222 -9.96 -29.88 -21.56
N GLY A 223 -9.38 -29.62 -20.39
CA GLY A 223 -8.07 -29.01 -20.23
C GLY A 223 -8.08 -27.64 -19.57
N VAL A 224 -7.00 -27.37 -18.85
CA VAL A 224 -6.74 -26.11 -18.14
C VAL A 224 -5.44 -25.51 -18.63
N THR A 225 -5.41 -24.19 -18.74
CA THR A 225 -4.24 -23.41 -19.16
C THR A 225 -3.45 -22.96 -17.93
N GLY A 226 -2.14 -23.23 -17.93
CA GLY A 226 -1.20 -22.90 -16.87
C GLY A 226 0.01 -23.85 -16.86
N THR A 227 1.07 -23.52 -16.14
CA THR A 227 2.16 -24.47 -15.86
C THR A 227 1.59 -25.58 -14.98
N ASN A 228 1.56 -26.81 -15.48
CA ASN A 228 0.91 -27.92 -14.80
C ASN A 228 1.68 -29.24 -15.00
N PRO A 229 2.23 -29.85 -13.94
CA PRO A 229 2.31 -29.32 -12.58
C PRO A 229 3.29 -28.14 -12.46
N GLU A 230 3.06 -27.25 -11.50
CA GLU A 230 4.03 -26.22 -11.09
C GLU A 230 4.63 -26.58 -9.73
N VAL A 231 5.94 -26.39 -9.57
CA VAL A 231 6.68 -26.76 -8.36
C VAL A 231 7.38 -25.54 -7.79
N PHE A 232 7.16 -25.32 -6.50
CA PHE A 232 7.79 -24.29 -5.68
C PHE A 232 8.72 -24.96 -4.68
N THR A 233 10.00 -24.63 -4.70
CA THR A 233 10.98 -25.14 -3.73
C THR A 233 11.34 -24.06 -2.73
N ASP A 234 11.95 -24.49 -1.61
CA ASP A 234 12.52 -23.61 -0.60
C ASP A 234 11.51 -22.66 0.07
N VAL A 235 10.26 -23.09 0.22
CA VAL A 235 9.20 -22.34 0.89
C VAL A 235 9.31 -22.53 2.40
N VAL A 236 9.43 -21.44 3.15
CA VAL A 236 9.62 -21.47 4.61
C VAL A 236 8.44 -20.78 5.31
N PRO A 237 7.54 -21.51 6.00
CA PRO A 237 6.62 -20.89 6.95
C PRO A 237 7.43 -20.24 8.07
N SER A 238 7.09 -19.00 8.39
CA SER A 238 7.81 -18.20 9.36
C SER A 238 6.83 -17.44 10.24
N ASN A 239 7.15 -17.36 11.53
CA ASN A 239 6.41 -16.49 12.43
C ASN A 239 6.70 -15.03 12.06
N PRO A 240 5.67 -14.22 11.73
CA PRO A 240 5.86 -12.83 11.32
C PRO A 240 6.46 -11.96 12.43
N MET A 241 6.50 -12.43 13.68
CA MET A 241 7.13 -11.73 14.79
C MET A 241 8.65 -11.84 14.82
N LEU A 242 9.22 -12.83 14.12
CA LEU A 242 10.66 -13.03 14.13
C LEU A 242 11.32 -12.03 13.16
N HIS A 243 12.54 -11.60 13.48
CA HIS A 243 13.28 -10.61 12.69
C HIS A 243 14.31 -11.33 11.81
N ASN A 244 13.86 -11.99 10.72
CA ASN A 244 14.73 -12.78 9.84
C ASN A 244 14.35 -12.60 8.37
N ALA A 245 15.11 -13.20 7.45
CA ALA A 245 14.88 -13.05 6.01
C ALA A 245 13.48 -13.53 5.56
N ALA A 246 12.93 -14.57 6.18
CA ALA A 246 11.63 -15.12 5.78
C ALA A 246 10.45 -14.21 6.18
N SER A 247 10.51 -13.58 7.36
CA SER A 247 9.45 -12.66 7.81
C SER A 247 9.57 -11.26 7.21
N THR A 248 10.80 -10.81 6.93
CA THR A 248 11.08 -9.46 6.42
C THR A 248 11.15 -9.38 4.89
N GLY A 249 11.27 -10.52 4.20
CA GLY A 249 11.56 -10.57 2.77
C GLY A 249 12.98 -10.10 2.41
N SER A 250 13.88 -9.96 3.39
CA SER A 250 15.23 -9.47 3.16
C SER A 250 16.03 -10.40 2.26
N THR A 251 16.68 -9.84 1.23
CA THR A 251 17.57 -10.56 0.31
C THR A 251 19.03 -10.56 0.78
N LYS A 252 19.34 -9.89 1.90
CA LYS A 252 20.70 -9.81 2.41
C LYS A 252 21.24 -11.21 2.74
N TRP A 253 22.53 -11.43 2.51
CA TRP A 253 23.18 -12.74 2.63
C TRP A 253 22.48 -13.84 1.79
N GLY A 254 21.99 -13.47 0.61
CA GLY A 254 21.26 -14.39 -0.28
C GLY A 254 19.90 -14.82 0.28
N GLY A 255 19.29 -14.02 1.15
CA GLY A 255 18.00 -14.31 1.77
C GLY A 255 18.06 -15.38 2.86
N SER A 256 19.24 -15.65 3.41
CA SER A 256 19.44 -16.73 4.40
C SER A 256 19.62 -16.24 5.85
N TRP A 257 19.65 -14.94 6.08
CA TRP A 257 19.93 -14.39 7.40
C TRP A 257 18.84 -14.67 8.43
N GLY A 258 19.25 -15.08 9.63
CA GLY A 258 18.33 -15.44 10.72
C GLY A 258 17.58 -16.75 10.47
N LEU A 259 17.92 -17.52 9.43
CA LEU A 259 17.32 -18.81 9.09
C LEU A 259 18.26 -19.98 9.46
N PRO A 260 17.73 -21.21 9.64
CA PRO A 260 18.55 -22.40 9.90
C PRO A 260 19.66 -22.58 8.86
N GLY A 261 20.91 -22.72 9.33
CA GLY A 261 22.09 -22.90 8.48
C GLY A 261 22.56 -21.64 7.73
N GLY A 262 21.85 -20.51 7.88
CA GLY A 262 22.20 -19.24 7.25
C GLY A 262 23.01 -18.30 8.15
N LYS A 263 23.19 -17.06 7.71
CA LYS A 263 23.98 -16.05 8.43
C LYS A 263 23.36 -15.74 9.80
N TYR A 264 24.18 -15.76 10.84
CA TYR A 264 23.81 -15.59 12.26
C TYR A 264 23.03 -16.77 12.87
N GLY A 265 22.72 -17.80 12.09
CA GLY A 265 21.91 -18.95 12.54
C GLY A 265 20.43 -18.59 12.74
N GLU A 266 19.65 -19.59 13.15
CA GLU A 266 18.20 -19.49 13.26
C GLU A 266 17.77 -18.57 14.41
N PHE A 267 17.03 -17.51 14.07
CA PHE A 267 16.41 -16.65 15.07
C PHE A 267 15.12 -17.27 15.57
N THR A 268 15.02 -17.41 16.88
CA THR A 268 13.84 -17.89 17.60
C THR A 268 13.45 -16.87 18.66
N CYS A 269 12.32 -17.07 19.35
CA CYS A 269 11.97 -16.24 20.50
C CYS A 269 13.09 -16.23 21.55
N ASP A 270 13.81 -17.34 21.73
CA ASP A 270 14.89 -17.49 22.72
C ASP A 270 16.20 -16.79 22.33
N THR A 271 16.30 -16.35 21.07
CA THR A 271 17.40 -15.48 20.64
C THR A 271 17.36 -14.16 21.42
N CYS A 272 16.17 -13.59 21.62
CA CYS A 272 15.97 -12.29 22.26
C CYS A 272 15.35 -12.39 23.66
N HIS A 273 14.56 -13.43 23.95
CA HIS A 273 13.81 -13.57 25.19
C HIS A 273 14.33 -14.70 26.07
N THR A 274 14.06 -14.59 27.37
CA THR A 274 14.25 -15.68 28.34
C THR A 274 13.30 -15.48 29.51
N ASP A 275 12.85 -16.56 30.13
CA ASP A 275 11.97 -16.52 31.30
C ASP A 275 12.62 -15.84 32.52
N THR A 276 13.96 -15.79 32.55
CA THR A 276 14.78 -15.37 33.67
C THR A 276 15.69 -14.21 33.30
N THR A 277 15.15 -13.00 33.43
CA THR A 277 15.84 -11.75 33.10
C THR A 277 15.27 -10.59 33.92
N THR A 278 16.07 -9.54 34.10
CA THR A 278 15.68 -8.29 34.77
C THR A 278 15.07 -7.27 33.82
N ASN A 279 15.25 -7.42 32.51
CA ASN A 279 14.63 -6.53 31.53
C ASN A 279 13.12 -6.81 31.42
N ILE A 280 12.35 -5.77 31.12
CA ILE A 280 10.92 -5.87 30.84
C ILE A 280 10.67 -6.67 29.56
N LYS A 281 9.42 -7.11 29.39
CA LYS A 281 9.00 -8.00 28.28
C LYS A 281 9.87 -9.27 28.15
N ARG A 282 10.58 -9.66 29.21
CA ARG A 282 11.44 -10.84 29.23
C ARG A 282 12.56 -10.83 28.19
N VAL A 283 13.03 -9.65 27.78
CA VAL A 283 14.20 -9.53 26.89
C VAL A 283 15.46 -9.96 27.65
N LYS A 284 16.40 -10.66 27.01
CA LYS A 284 17.66 -11.06 27.66
C LYS A 284 18.48 -9.83 28.03
N THR A 285 19.21 -9.88 29.14
CA THR A 285 20.21 -8.85 29.47
C THR A 285 21.48 -8.97 28.62
N SER A 286 21.63 -10.09 27.91
CA SER A 286 22.67 -10.27 26.91
C SER A 286 22.13 -11.08 25.74
N ILE A 287 22.27 -10.52 24.54
CA ILE A 287 21.88 -11.15 23.27
C ILE A 287 23.16 -11.63 22.58
N SER A 288 23.05 -12.72 21.82
CA SER A 288 24.12 -13.31 21.02
C SER A 288 23.52 -13.87 19.74
N PHE A 289 24.27 -13.82 18.63
CA PHE A 289 23.86 -14.51 17.42
C PHE A 289 23.92 -16.04 17.63
N PRO A 290 22.89 -16.81 17.22
CA PRO A 290 22.87 -18.26 17.35
C PRO A 290 24.09 -19.00 16.79
N ASP A 291 24.72 -18.50 15.73
CA ASP A 291 25.93 -19.09 15.14
C ASP A 291 27.25 -18.70 15.85
N ASN A 292 27.18 -17.93 16.94
CA ASN A 292 28.32 -17.34 17.65
C ASN A 292 29.18 -16.35 16.83
N SER A 293 28.65 -15.81 15.74
CA SER A 293 29.25 -14.67 15.05
C SER A 293 29.48 -13.50 16.01
N LEU A 294 30.47 -12.68 15.71
CA LEU A 294 30.69 -11.43 16.43
C LEU A 294 29.52 -10.48 16.21
N MET A 295 29.07 -9.86 17.29
CA MET A 295 28.12 -8.76 17.31
C MET A 295 28.83 -7.43 16.97
N PRO A 296 28.07 -6.35 16.69
CA PRO A 296 28.65 -5.04 16.37
C PRO A 296 29.66 -4.50 17.39
N ASN A 297 29.56 -4.92 18.65
CA ASN A 297 30.51 -4.57 19.71
C ASN A 297 31.86 -5.32 19.64
N GLY A 298 32.03 -6.22 18.67
CA GLY A 298 33.22 -7.04 18.49
C GLY A 298 33.31 -8.28 19.41
N ALA A 299 32.31 -8.52 20.24
CA ALA A 299 32.20 -9.70 21.11
C ALA A 299 31.15 -10.69 20.58
N THR A 300 31.10 -11.90 21.12
CA THR A 300 30.07 -12.91 20.75
C THR A 300 28.69 -12.61 21.35
N SER A 301 28.61 -11.62 22.23
CA SER A 301 27.37 -11.20 22.88
C SER A 301 27.42 -9.70 23.19
N SER A 302 26.25 -9.06 23.20
CA SER A 302 26.09 -7.65 23.56
C SER A 302 25.13 -7.49 24.74
N SER A 303 25.41 -6.53 25.61
CA SER A 303 24.59 -6.24 26.79
C SER A 303 23.39 -5.39 26.42
N VAL A 304 22.21 -5.75 26.92
CA VAL A 304 20.96 -5.06 26.66
C VAL A 304 20.37 -4.53 27.95
N THR A 305 19.99 -3.26 27.95
CA THR A 305 19.20 -2.63 28.99
C THR A 305 17.84 -2.29 28.41
N PHE A 306 16.79 -2.92 28.95
CA PHE A 306 15.42 -2.65 28.53
C PHE A 306 14.50 -2.74 29.73
N SER A 307 14.24 -1.61 30.36
CA SER A 307 13.56 -1.44 31.64
C SER A 307 12.36 -0.48 31.55
N ASP A 308 12.29 0.36 30.52
CA ASP A 308 11.24 1.35 30.31
C ASP A 308 10.86 1.50 28.83
N THR A 309 9.57 1.37 28.50
CA THR A 309 9.04 1.52 27.13
C THR A 309 8.46 2.90 26.83
N ARG A 310 8.49 3.84 27.76
CA ARG A 310 7.89 5.16 27.54
C ARG A 310 8.80 6.00 26.64
N ASP A 311 8.18 6.85 25.83
CA ASP A 311 8.90 7.90 25.12
C ASP A 311 9.73 8.75 26.10
N GLY A 312 10.94 9.13 25.69
CA GLY A 312 11.98 9.76 26.52
C GLY A 312 12.91 8.76 27.23
N SER A 313 12.72 7.45 27.05
CA SER A 313 13.60 6.40 27.56
C SER A 313 14.79 6.15 26.62
N SER A 314 15.99 5.93 27.18
CA SER A 314 17.18 5.52 26.41
C SER A 314 17.22 4.02 26.09
N ASP A 315 16.19 3.26 26.48
CA ASP A 315 16.22 1.80 26.43
C ASP A 315 15.92 1.23 25.03
N TYR A 316 15.27 2.00 24.16
CA TYR A 316 15.06 1.65 22.75
C TYR A 316 16.23 2.08 21.85
N GLY A 317 16.77 3.28 22.09
CA GLY A 317 17.97 3.81 21.44
C GLY A 317 18.63 4.87 22.32
N ASP A 318 19.93 5.09 22.12
CA ASP A 318 20.69 6.01 22.97
C ASP A 318 20.07 7.42 23.00
N ALA A 319 20.16 8.04 24.17
CA ALA A 319 19.78 9.42 24.39
C ALA A 319 20.63 10.42 23.58
N ALA A 320 21.86 10.03 23.27
CA ALA A 320 22.80 10.78 22.48
C ALA A 320 22.84 10.21 21.06
N GLY A 321 22.53 11.05 20.07
CA GLY A 321 22.63 10.67 18.66
C GLY A 321 24.03 10.24 18.24
N ASP A 322 25.06 10.90 18.78
CA ASP A 322 26.46 10.48 18.64
C ASP A 322 26.89 9.64 19.85
N HIS A 323 27.17 8.36 19.62
CA HIS A 323 27.68 7.45 20.63
C HIS A 323 28.60 6.38 20.01
N ALA A 324 29.58 5.90 20.79
CA ALA A 324 30.52 4.87 20.36
C ALA A 324 30.08 3.44 20.71
N SER A 325 29.06 3.31 21.57
CA SER A 325 28.52 2.05 22.07
C SER A 325 27.09 2.27 22.56
N SER A 326 26.25 1.23 22.47
CA SER A 326 24.88 1.28 23.00
C SER A 326 24.50 -0.01 23.71
N SER A 327 23.58 0.10 24.67
CA SER A 327 22.87 -1.04 25.27
C SER A 327 21.37 -1.07 24.93
N GLY A 328 20.92 -0.21 24.01
CA GLY A 328 19.52 -0.18 23.55
C GLY A 328 19.13 -1.48 22.86
N VAL A 329 17.90 -1.93 23.07
CA VAL A 329 17.46 -3.28 22.65
C VAL A 329 17.58 -3.53 21.14
N CYS A 330 17.45 -2.49 20.32
CA CYS A 330 17.59 -2.58 18.86
C CYS A 330 19.07 -2.39 18.43
N GLU A 331 19.73 -1.40 19.01
CA GLU A 331 21.06 -0.92 18.58
C GLU A 331 22.15 -1.98 18.75
N VAL A 332 22.04 -2.83 19.77
CA VAL A 332 23.03 -3.88 20.07
C VAL A 332 23.27 -4.87 18.92
N CYS A 333 22.30 -5.02 18.01
CA CYS A 333 22.33 -6.00 16.93
C CYS A 333 22.80 -5.44 15.59
N HIS A 334 22.77 -4.11 15.42
CA HIS A 334 23.02 -3.48 14.13
C HIS A 334 24.35 -2.72 14.08
N SER A 335 25.06 -2.87 12.96
CA SER A 335 26.24 -2.06 12.63
C SER A 335 25.83 -0.88 11.76
N LEU A 336 26.52 0.25 11.95
CA LEU A 336 26.34 1.44 11.13
C LEU A 336 26.80 1.16 9.70
N ASP A 337 25.95 1.50 8.75
CA ASP A 337 26.27 1.59 7.34
C ASP A 337 25.49 2.74 6.72
N GLU A 338 26.17 3.85 6.49
CA GLU A 338 25.64 5.06 5.85
C GLU A 338 25.06 4.80 4.45
N THR A 339 25.49 3.73 3.77
CA THR A 339 24.96 3.34 2.46
C THR A 339 23.78 2.36 2.54
N GLN A 340 23.47 1.86 3.74
CA GLN A 340 22.44 0.85 4.02
C GLN A 340 22.64 -0.52 3.35
N ALA A 341 23.76 -0.74 2.65
CA ALA A 341 24.02 -1.97 1.91
C ALA A 341 24.08 -3.22 2.81
N ASN A 342 24.76 -3.10 3.96
CA ASN A 342 25.08 -4.21 4.87
C ASN A 342 24.69 -3.93 6.33
N GLY A 343 24.34 -2.70 6.67
CA GLY A 343 23.97 -2.29 8.03
C GLY A 343 22.69 -1.46 8.08
N VAL A 344 22.58 -0.64 9.12
CA VAL A 344 21.53 0.37 9.31
C VAL A 344 22.15 1.76 9.29
N GLN A 345 21.39 2.76 8.83
CA GLN A 345 21.82 4.16 8.85
C GLN A 345 21.60 4.82 10.21
N HIS A 346 20.60 4.35 10.96
CA HIS A 346 20.16 4.91 12.24
C HIS A 346 20.21 3.83 13.32
N HIS A 347 20.38 4.23 14.57
CA HIS A 347 20.29 3.31 15.72
C HIS A 347 21.17 2.07 15.57
N ALA A 348 22.43 2.28 15.18
CA ALA A 348 23.45 1.25 15.23
C ALA A 348 24.11 1.23 16.61
N TYR A 349 24.79 0.14 16.96
CA TYR A 349 25.56 0.05 18.21
C TYR A 349 26.59 1.19 18.37
N ASN A 350 27.16 1.66 17.26
CA ASN A 350 28.12 2.75 17.24
C ASN A 350 27.73 3.75 16.13
N MET A 351 27.28 4.93 16.54
CA MET A 351 26.85 6.03 15.69
C MET A 351 27.92 7.13 15.52
N SER A 352 29.12 6.95 16.08
CA SER A 352 30.18 7.98 16.01
C SER A 352 30.70 8.28 14.60
N GLY A 353 30.46 7.37 13.65
CA GLY A 353 30.77 7.57 12.23
C GLY A 353 29.60 8.13 11.41
N ALA A 354 28.42 8.30 12.03
CA ALA A 354 27.22 8.66 11.31
C ALA A 354 27.16 10.16 10.99
N THR A 355 26.40 10.53 9.95
CA THR A 355 26.14 11.95 9.68
C THR A 355 25.27 12.56 10.79
N PRO A 356 25.36 13.88 11.05
CA PRO A 356 24.51 14.53 12.06
C PRO A 356 23.01 14.33 11.83
N ALA A 357 22.55 14.19 10.57
CA ALA A 357 21.17 13.83 10.29
C ALA A 357 20.88 12.41 10.80
N ASN A 358 21.70 11.43 10.41
CA ASN A 358 21.47 10.05 10.79
C ASN A 358 21.57 9.76 12.29
N GLN A 359 22.32 10.59 13.00
CA GLN A 359 22.41 10.57 14.47
C GLN A 359 21.11 10.99 15.17
N ASN A 360 20.25 11.80 14.54
CA ASN A 360 19.10 12.42 15.22
C ASN A 360 17.75 11.75 14.90
N HIS A 361 17.76 10.52 14.39
CA HIS A 361 16.53 9.78 14.10
C HIS A 361 15.79 9.42 15.39
N PHE A 362 14.59 9.97 15.58
CA PHE A 362 13.64 9.67 16.66
C PHE A 362 14.27 9.28 18.02
N LEU A 363 15.25 10.06 18.49
CA LEU A 363 15.99 9.77 19.72
C LEU A 363 15.05 9.61 20.92
N GLN A 364 15.28 8.57 21.72
CA GLN A 364 14.53 8.22 22.92
C GLN A 364 13.03 7.89 22.73
N LEU A 365 12.53 7.71 21.51
CA LEU A 365 11.13 7.34 21.30
C LEU A 365 10.93 5.82 21.29
N ASP A 366 9.70 5.38 21.53
CA ASP A 366 9.31 3.98 21.32
C ASP A 366 9.35 3.65 19.82
N CYS A 367 10.43 2.97 19.39
CA CYS A 367 10.61 2.51 18.02
C CYS A 367 9.44 1.65 17.53
N MET A 368 8.71 0.99 18.42
CA MET A 368 7.62 0.06 18.09
C MET A 368 6.39 0.75 17.50
N ASN A 369 6.28 2.07 17.63
CA ASN A 369 5.26 2.86 16.95
C ASN A 369 5.43 2.81 15.42
N CYS A 370 6.68 2.75 14.96
CA CYS A 370 7.04 2.61 13.56
C CYS A 370 7.30 1.14 13.21
N HIS A 371 8.15 0.48 13.99
CA HIS A 371 8.73 -0.84 13.75
C HIS A 371 8.04 -1.94 14.57
N ASN A 372 6.85 -2.37 14.15
CA ASN A 372 6.02 -3.25 14.99
C ASN A 372 6.60 -4.67 15.14
N HIS A 373 6.63 -5.20 16.37
CA HIS A 373 7.16 -6.54 16.66
C HIS A 373 6.31 -7.60 15.99
N LYS A 374 5.00 -7.38 15.82
CA LYS A 374 4.10 -8.31 15.13
C LYS A 374 4.42 -8.49 13.64
N ALA A 375 5.20 -7.57 13.08
CA ALA A 375 5.67 -7.57 11.70
C ALA A 375 7.20 -7.72 11.64
N GLY A 376 7.83 -8.29 12.66
CA GLY A 376 9.27 -8.55 12.67
C GLY A 376 10.06 -7.25 12.63
N PHE A 377 9.52 -6.18 13.23
CA PHE A 377 10.08 -4.82 13.25
C PHE A 377 10.15 -4.15 11.86
N LEU A 378 9.42 -4.67 10.87
CA LEU A 378 9.16 -3.90 9.66
C LEU A 378 8.32 -2.66 9.98
N PRO A 379 8.57 -1.53 9.28
CA PRO A 379 7.67 -0.40 9.36
C PRO A 379 6.29 -0.80 8.84
N THR A 380 5.24 -0.51 9.61
CA THR A 380 3.85 -0.83 9.20
C THR A 380 3.43 -0.04 7.97
N SER A 381 3.90 1.21 7.87
CA SER A 381 3.72 2.10 6.73
C SER A 381 4.66 3.31 6.87
N CYS A 382 5.14 3.87 5.76
CA CYS A 382 6.08 4.98 5.77
C CYS A 382 5.49 6.24 6.46
N ASP A 383 4.22 6.53 6.19
CA ASP A 383 3.46 7.66 6.72
C ASP A 383 3.20 7.62 8.23
N SER A 384 3.24 6.43 8.84
CA SER A 384 3.07 6.29 10.29
C SER A 384 4.15 7.05 11.07
N CYS A 385 5.29 7.31 10.43
CA CYS A 385 6.42 8.02 11.02
C CYS A 385 7.02 9.13 10.14
N HIS A 386 6.76 9.17 8.83
CA HIS A 386 7.37 10.13 7.90
C HIS A 386 6.38 11.09 7.22
N GLY A 387 5.28 11.47 7.87
CA GLY A 387 4.33 12.46 7.37
C GLY A 387 3.59 12.08 6.08
N ASP A 388 2.28 12.32 6.03
CA ASP A 388 1.51 12.18 4.79
C ASP A 388 0.54 13.36 4.61
N PRO A 389 0.89 14.34 3.75
CA PRO A 389 2.15 14.45 3.02
C PRO A 389 3.30 14.95 3.94
N PRO A 390 4.58 14.66 3.61
CA PRO A 390 5.70 15.19 4.38
C PRO A 390 5.80 16.71 4.22
N THR A 391 5.69 17.46 5.31
CA THR A 391 5.67 18.93 5.31
C THR A 391 7.00 19.56 5.69
N THR A 392 7.91 18.79 6.29
CA THR A 392 9.26 19.20 6.70
C THR A 392 10.34 18.41 5.94
N SER A 393 11.59 18.89 5.99
CA SER A 393 12.71 18.36 5.18
C SER A 393 13.71 17.60 6.02
N ASP A 394 13.40 17.44 7.30
CA ASP A 394 14.08 16.48 8.13
C ASP A 394 13.86 15.12 7.49
N THR A 395 14.97 14.47 7.19
CA THR A 395 15.06 13.15 6.54
C THR A 395 15.56 12.10 7.50
N ASP A 396 15.97 12.58 8.66
CA ASP A 396 16.25 11.79 9.82
C ASP A 396 14.96 11.41 10.56
N GLY A 397 13.76 11.77 10.09
CA GLY A 397 12.54 11.48 10.84
C GLY A 397 12.56 12.05 12.25
N SER A 398 13.29 13.13 12.54
CA SER A 398 13.23 13.76 13.86
C SER A 398 11.84 14.34 14.16
N THR A 399 10.95 14.41 13.16
CA THR A 399 9.54 14.75 13.27
C THR A 399 8.66 13.70 12.57
N ASN A 400 7.40 13.58 13.00
CA ASN A 400 6.40 12.78 12.29
C ASN A 400 5.86 13.45 11.01
N THR A 401 6.55 14.50 10.53
CA THR A 401 6.16 15.30 9.36
C THR A 401 7.24 15.34 8.28
N GLY A 402 8.39 14.71 8.52
CA GLY A 402 9.59 14.79 7.70
C GLY A 402 9.63 13.80 6.53
N LEU A 403 10.49 14.07 5.55
CA LEU A 403 10.73 13.17 4.41
C LEU A 403 11.32 11.82 4.86
N VAL A 404 11.08 10.77 4.07
CA VAL A 404 11.73 9.45 4.27
C VAL A 404 13.21 9.47 3.87
N HIS A 405 13.62 10.36 2.94
CA HIS A 405 15.01 10.46 2.43
C HIS A 405 15.22 11.76 1.62
N THR A 406 16.45 12.34 1.61
CA THR A 406 16.76 13.66 0.99
C THR A 406 16.72 13.66 -0.54
N ASP A 407 17.00 12.51 -1.16
CA ASP A 407 17.38 12.49 -2.57
C ASP A 407 16.31 11.95 -3.52
N VAL A 408 15.26 11.31 -3.00
CA VAL A 408 14.28 10.56 -3.83
C VAL A 408 13.18 11.44 -4.42
N THR A 409 12.92 12.63 -3.89
CA THR A 409 11.83 13.51 -4.40
C THR A 409 12.36 14.66 -5.27
N GLY A 410 13.69 14.80 -5.42
CA GLY A 410 14.30 15.90 -6.17
C GLY A 410 14.11 17.28 -5.56
N SER A 411 13.60 17.37 -4.32
CA SER A 411 13.32 18.61 -3.60
C SER A 411 14.04 18.60 -2.25
N THR A 412 15.06 19.45 -2.11
CA THR A 412 15.74 19.70 -0.82
C THR A 412 15.06 20.76 0.04
N THR A 413 14.00 21.40 -0.48
CA THR A 413 13.27 22.45 0.24
C THR A 413 11.98 21.88 0.83
N PRO A 414 11.81 21.91 2.16
CA PRO A 414 10.52 21.57 2.75
C PRO A 414 9.46 22.58 2.35
N GLY A 415 8.21 22.14 2.41
CA GLY A 415 7.09 23.06 2.45
C GLY A 415 6.33 23.26 1.15
N ALA A 416 6.64 22.52 0.08
CA ALA A 416 5.68 22.41 -1.03
C ALA A 416 4.38 21.77 -0.54
N HIS A 417 4.46 20.66 0.21
CA HIS A 417 3.27 20.08 0.83
C HIS A 417 2.68 20.95 1.95
N GLN A 418 3.52 21.58 2.79
CA GLN A 418 3.03 22.53 3.79
C GLN A 418 2.22 23.66 3.13
N LYS A 419 2.72 24.22 2.03
CA LYS A 419 2.05 25.30 1.32
C LYS A 419 0.79 24.82 0.63
N HIS A 420 0.86 23.73 -0.11
CA HIS A 420 -0.27 23.29 -0.95
C HIS A 420 -1.31 22.53 -0.13
N ALA A 421 -0.93 21.50 0.62
CA ALA A 421 -1.87 20.66 1.36
C ALA A 421 -2.37 21.32 2.66
N VAL A 422 -1.50 21.98 3.42
CA VAL A 422 -1.86 22.53 4.75
C VAL A 422 -2.34 23.98 4.66
N GLU A 423 -1.58 24.88 4.04
CA GLU A 423 -1.91 26.32 4.03
C GLU A 423 -2.97 26.69 2.98
N LEU A 424 -2.89 26.10 1.79
CA LEU A 424 -3.82 26.37 0.69
C LEU A 424 -4.98 25.36 0.61
N GLY A 425 -4.90 24.26 1.37
CA GLY A 425 -5.95 23.25 1.44
C GLY A 425 -6.17 22.48 0.14
N PHE A 426 -5.16 22.41 -0.73
CA PHE A 426 -5.23 21.60 -1.94
C PHE A 426 -5.22 20.12 -1.57
N ALA A 427 -6.23 19.40 -2.05
CA ALA A 427 -6.31 17.96 -1.87
C ALA A 427 -5.21 17.26 -2.69
N CYS A 428 -4.77 16.07 -2.26
CA CYS A 428 -3.59 15.41 -2.82
C CYS A 428 -3.74 15.10 -4.33
N GLU A 429 -4.98 14.88 -4.80
CA GLU A 429 -5.42 14.69 -6.21
C GLU A 429 -4.96 15.82 -7.10
N THR A 430 -4.91 17.03 -6.54
CA THR A 430 -4.54 18.24 -7.27
C THR A 430 -3.19 18.05 -7.95
N CYS A 431 -2.32 17.21 -7.37
CA CYS A 431 -0.99 16.92 -7.88
C CYS A 431 -0.72 15.42 -8.15
N HIS A 432 -1.35 14.49 -7.42
CA HIS A 432 -1.06 13.06 -7.44
C HIS A 432 -2.23 12.24 -8.02
N SER A 433 -2.08 11.71 -9.24
CA SER A 433 -3.07 10.80 -9.83
C SER A 433 -2.78 9.36 -9.39
N GLY A 434 -3.58 8.77 -8.50
CA GLY A 434 -3.44 7.35 -8.09
C GLY A 434 -2.86 7.08 -6.69
N TYR A 435 -2.74 8.13 -5.87
CA TYR A 435 -2.58 8.13 -4.40
C TYR A 435 -1.96 6.91 -3.72
N THR A 436 -0.73 6.58 -4.07
CA THR A 436 0.11 5.78 -3.19
C THR A 436 1.42 6.51 -3.00
N MET A 437 1.72 6.85 -1.75
CA MET A 437 3.07 7.19 -1.34
C MET A 437 3.96 5.95 -1.56
N PRO A 438 5.25 6.11 -1.89
CA PRO A 438 6.17 4.99 -2.05
C PRO A 438 6.15 4.10 -0.81
N ASN A 439 5.79 2.84 -0.99
CA ASN A 439 6.19 1.77 -0.09
C ASN A 439 7.25 0.90 -0.79
N GLY A 440 8.23 1.56 -1.42
CA GLY A 440 9.23 0.91 -2.27
C GLY A 440 9.62 1.59 -3.59
N GLY A 441 9.26 2.86 -3.83
CA GLY A 441 9.79 3.62 -4.98
C GLY A 441 8.79 4.41 -5.85
N ASP A 442 7.50 4.46 -5.51
CA ASP A 442 6.48 4.92 -6.46
C ASP A 442 5.89 6.30 -6.14
N ILE A 443 6.06 7.27 -7.04
CA ILE A 443 5.28 8.52 -7.09
C ILE A 443 4.96 8.86 -8.55
N ASP A 444 3.67 8.92 -8.90
CA ASP A 444 3.18 9.57 -10.13
C ASP A 444 2.63 10.96 -9.80
N ILE A 445 3.32 12.02 -10.25
CA ILE A 445 2.82 13.40 -10.19
C ILE A 445 2.28 13.77 -11.57
N ASN A 446 0.98 13.56 -11.78
CA ASN A 446 0.24 14.11 -12.91
C ASN A 446 -0.75 15.15 -12.39
N PHE A 447 -0.56 16.41 -12.78
CA PHE A 447 -1.42 17.51 -12.34
C PHE A 447 -2.71 17.54 -13.17
N TYR A 448 -3.87 17.40 -12.52
CA TYR A 448 -5.17 17.75 -13.08
C TYR A 448 -5.78 18.84 -12.22
N VAL A 449 -5.63 20.10 -12.61
CA VAL A 449 -6.26 21.22 -11.89
C VAL A 449 -7.16 22.00 -12.84
N ASP A 450 -8.46 21.98 -12.56
CA ASP A 450 -9.45 22.81 -13.24
C ASP A 450 -9.81 24.01 -12.35
N PHE A 451 -9.32 25.19 -12.72
CA PHE A 451 -9.66 26.46 -12.06
C PHE A 451 -10.84 27.18 -12.76
N GLY A 452 -11.83 26.42 -13.23
CA GLY A 452 -13.14 26.95 -13.61
C GLY A 452 -13.17 27.82 -14.87
N ASN A 453 -12.12 27.78 -15.70
CA ASN A 453 -12.09 28.55 -16.95
C ASN A 453 -11.31 27.87 -18.10
N GLY A 454 -11.26 26.54 -18.10
CA GLY A 454 -10.82 25.77 -19.27
C GLY A 454 -9.32 25.61 -19.41
N ASN A 455 -8.91 24.34 -19.44
CA ASN A 455 -7.65 23.79 -19.92
C ASN A 455 -6.35 24.35 -19.31
N SER A 456 -5.93 23.73 -18.20
CA SER A 456 -4.51 23.50 -17.95
C SER A 456 -4.09 22.18 -18.60
N THR A 457 -3.36 22.23 -19.72
CA THR A 457 -2.99 21.03 -20.50
C THR A 457 -1.49 20.93 -20.73
N SER A 458 -0.71 20.73 -19.67
CA SER A 458 0.50 19.87 -19.63
C SER A 458 1.59 20.39 -18.68
N GLY A 459 2.29 19.42 -18.09
CA GLY A 459 3.47 19.53 -17.23
C GLY A 459 3.65 18.21 -16.50
N SER A 460 4.70 17.44 -16.80
CA SER A 460 5.00 16.18 -16.11
C SER A 460 6.31 16.34 -15.34
N TYR A 461 6.29 15.93 -14.07
CA TYR A 461 7.49 15.76 -13.27
C TYR A 461 7.62 14.27 -12.96
N THR A 462 8.56 13.61 -13.62
CA THR A 462 8.81 12.17 -13.43
C THR A 462 9.92 11.89 -12.42
N GLY A 463 10.37 12.90 -11.66
CA GLY A 463 11.42 12.75 -10.64
C GLY A 463 12.87 12.79 -11.17
N GLN A 464 13.81 12.47 -10.28
CA GLN A 464 15.25 12.58 -10.52
C GLN A 464 15.79 11.52 -11.50
N SER A 465 16.86 11.86 -12.21
CA SER A 465 17.56 10.90 -13.07
C SER A 465 18.17 9.79 -12.23
N GLY A 466 17.94 8.54 -12.61
CA GLY A 466 18.45 7.37 -11.88
C GLY A 466 17.52 6.87 -10.76
N VAL A 467 16.41 7.55 -10.52
CA VAL A 467 15.31 7.07 -9.67
C VAL A 467 14.18 6.63 -10.59
N SER A 468 13.59 5.46 -10.33
CA SER A 468 12.45 4.94 -11.09
C SER A 468 11.20 5.08 -10.24
N TYR A 469 10.11 5.57 -10.83
CA TYR A 469 8.80 5.66 -10.20
C TYR A 469 7.82 4.90 -11.09
N ASN A 470 7.15 3.87 -10.55
CA ASN A 470 6.23 3.01 -11.31
C ASN A 470 6.86 2.41 -12.60
N GLY A 471 8.14 2.00 -12.50
CA GLY A 471 8.89 1.44 -13.62
C GLY A 471 9.28 2.42 -14.74
N ALA A 472 8.91 3.70 -14.64
CA ALA A 472 9.37 4.74 -15.54
C ALA A 472 10.60 5.46 -14.94
N PRO A 473 11.74 5.50 -15.66
CA PRO A 473 12.91 6.25 -15.20
C PRO A 473 12.60 7.74 -15.10
N GLY A 474 12.98 8.36 -13.99
CA GLY A 474 12.92 9.80 -13.84
C GLY A 474 13.79 10.51 -14.86
N THR A 475 13.26 11.61 -15.39
CA THR A 475 13.88 12.33 -16.52
C THR A 475 14.95 13.32 -16.08
N GLY A 476 15.12 13.56 -14.78
CA GLY A 476 16.22 14.37 -14.23
C GLY A 476 16.01 15.87 -14.25
N GLY A 477 14.80 16.36 -14.52
CA GLY A 477 14.48 17.77 -14.34
C GLY A 477 14.26 18.09 -12.86
N LEU A 478 14.95 19.11 -12.32
CA LEU A 478 14.77 19.61 -10.94
C LEU A 478 13.77 20.78 -10.85
N THR A 479 12.99 21.04 -11.90
CA THR A 479 12.16 22.26 -11.99
C THR A 479 10.71 21.94 -12.36
N CYS A 480 9.77 22.52 -11.60
CA CYS A 480 8.34 22.54 -11.95
C CYS A 480 8.02 23.66 -12.96
N ASN A 481 8.99 24.17 -13.72
CA ASN A 481 8.77 25.28 -14.66
C ASN A 481 7.85 24.87 -15.83
N ALA A 482 7.72 23.57 -16.10
CA ALA A 482 6.77 23.00 -17.03
C ALA A 482 5.38 22.76 -16.39
N VAL A 483 5.22 22.95 -15.08
CA VAL A 483 3.94 22.84 -14.38
C VAL A 483 3.20 24.17 -14.52
N TYR A 484 1.98 24.13 -15.03
CA TYR A 484 1.17 25.31 -15.34
C TYR A 484 1.14 26.40 -14.25
N CYS A 485 0.99 26.00 -12.97
CA CYS A 485 0.97 26.91 -11.81
C CYS A 485 2.32 27.62 -11.55
N HIS A 486 3.42 27.05 -12.02
CA HIS A 486 4.80 27.51 -11.76
C HIS A 486 5.56 27.94 -13.04
N GLY A 487 4.99 27.70 -14.22
CA GLY A 487 5.53 28.01 -15.55
C GLY A 487 5.15 29.37 -16.14
N GLY A 488 4.51 30.24 -15.34
CA GLY A 488 4.24 31.64 -15.71
C GLY A 488 2.86 31.94 -16.32
N GLY A 489 1.95 30.97 -16.42
CA GLY A 489 0.60 31.17 -16.97
C GLY A 489 -0.38 31.91 -16.04
N ILE A 490 -0.23 31.77 -14.72
CA ILE A 490 -1.16 32.32 -13.70
C ILE A 490 -0.59 33.58 -12.99
N GLY A 491 0.51 34.16 -13.51
CA GLY A 491 1.05 35.40 -12.95
C GLY A 491 1.88 35.25 -11.66
N GLY A 492 2.67 34.19 -11.56
CA GLY A 492 3.72 34.03 -10.54
C GLY A 492 5.13 34.04 -11.16
N THR A 493 6.13 34.48 -10.40
CA THR A 493 7.54 34.19 -10.75
C THR A 493 7.77 32.71 -10.57
N ALA A 494 8.40 32.03 -11.54
CA ALA A 494 8.76 30.63 -11.38
C ALA A 494 9.55 30.45 -10.07
N PRO A 495 9.17 29.52 -9.18
CA PRO A 495 9.93 29.28 -7.97
C PRO A 495 11.35 28.85 -8.38
N ALA A 496 12.34 29.61 -7.91
CA ALA A 496 13.73 29.24 -8.05
C ALA A 496 13.99 28.06 -7.09
N TRP A 497 13.98 26.84 -7.64
CA TRP A 497 14.54 25.69 -6.95
C TRP A 497 16.05 25.81 -7.07
N ASN A 498 16.72 26.07 -5.94
CA ASN A 498 18.16 26.28 -5.89
C ASN A 498 18.89 24.95 -6.14
N GLY A 499 18.96 24.53 -7.39
CA GLY A 499 20.02 23.66 -7.91
C GLY A 499 20.99 24.51 -8.72
N GLY A 500 21.60 25.52 -8.08
CA GLY A 500 22.71 26.34 -8.58
C GLY A 500 22.76 26.61 -10.09
N ALA A 501 22.49 27.86 -10.48
CA ALA A 501 23.27 28.45 -11.55
C ALA A 501 24.77 28.28 -11.19
N MET A 502 25.50 27.49 -11.97
CA MET A 502 26.95 27.68 -12.03
C MET A 502 27.19 29.07 -12.62
N GLN A 503 27.88 29.92 -11.87
CA GLN A 503 28.87 30.81 -12.46
C GLN A 503 30.08 30.00 -12.88
#